data_AF-A0A2V6TZW5-F1
#
_entry.id   AF-A0A2V6TZW5-F1
#
_cell.length_a   1.000
_cell.length_b   1.000
_cell.length_c   1.000
_cell.angle_alpha   90.00
_cell.angle_beta   90.00
_cell.angle_gamma   90.00
#
_symmetry.space_group_name_H-M   'P 1'
#
loop_
_entity.id
_entity.type
_entity.pdbx_description
1 polymer ?
#
loop_
_entity_poly.entity_id
_entity_poly.type
_entity_poly.pdbx_seq_one_letter_code
_entity_poly.pdbx_strand_id
1 'polypeptide(L)' 'MNTRTLLAAVLLAGGCAGADSYVYTRPGATTEQKERDKTDCLFDARIVTQRPDGPQISVNQDRYRRCMTDKGYTLEKSSP' A
#
# COMPACT_ATOMS: atom_id res chain seq x y z
N MET A 1 -13.95 2.96 44.94
CA MET A 1 -13.47 1.55 44.95
C MET A 1 -14.42 0.78 44.06
N ASN A 2 -14.08 0.07 42.99
CA ASN A 2 -12.82 -0.32 42.39
C ASN A 2 -13.11 -0.71 40.92
N THR A 3 -12.22 -0.26 40.02
CA THR A 3 -11.70 -0.93 38.81
C THR A 3 -12.56 -1.97 38.07
N ARG A 4 -12.76 -1.76 36.75
CA ARG A 4 -12.17 -2.63 35.70
C ARG A 4 -12.44 -2.10 34.29
N THR A 5 -11.39 -1.51 33.73
CA THR A 5 -11.19 -1.17 32.34
C THR A 5 -11.38 -2.42 31.47
N LEU A 6 -12.31 -2.40 30.52
CA LEU A 6 -12.35 -3.36 29.42
C LEU A 6 -12.28 -2.58 28.10
N LEU A 7 -11.04 -2.48 27.60
CA LEU A 7 -10.70 -2.07 26.25
C LEU A 7 -11.23 -3.13 25.27
N ALA A 8 -12.42 -2.94 24.73
CA ALA A 8 -12.88 -3.66 23.55
C ALA A 8 -12.47 -2.86 22.32
N ALA A 9 -11.29 -3.18 21.77
CA ALA A 9 -10.84 -2.69 20.49
C ALA A 9 -11.82 -3.17 19.40
N VAL A 10 -12.66 -2.26 18.91
CA VAL A 10 -13.54 -2.49 17.76
C VAL A 10 -12.65 -2.53 16.53
N LEU A 11 -12.31 -3.75 16.10
CA LEU A 11 -11.75 -4.04 14.79
C LEU A 11 -12.79 -3.66 13.73
N LEU A 12 -12.66 -2.45 13.17
CA LEU A 12 -13.41 -2.02 12.01
C LEU A 12 -12.95 -2.84 10.79
N ALA A 13 -13.66 -3.93 10.54
CA ALA A 13 -13.79 -4.51 9.22
C ALA A 13 -14.53 -3.51 8.34
N GLY A 14 -13.83 -2.91 7.38
CA GLY A 14 -14.43 -1.94 6.47
C GLY A 14 -13.40 -1.33 5.55
N GLY A 15 -13.23 -1.92 4.37
CA GLY A 15 -12.42 -1.35 3.30
C GLY A 15 -12.34 -2.33 2.15
N CYS A 16 -13.14 -2.11 1.12
CA CYS A 16 -13.06 -2.84 -0.14
C CYS A 16 -11.60 -2.85 -0.61
N ALA A 17 -10.97 -4.03 -0.55
CA ALA A 17 -9.67 -4.25 -1.14
C ALA A 17 -9.83 -4.11 -2.65
N GLY A 18 -9.42 -2.96 -3.19
CA GLY A 18 -9.17 -2.82 -4.62
C GLY A 18 -8.25 -3.96 -5.04
N ALA A 19 -8.70 -4.71 -6.05
CA ALA A 19 -8.06 -5.93 -6.52
C ALA A 19 -6.66 -5.65 -7.08
N ASP A 20 -5.65 -5.70 -6.21
CA ASP A 20 -4.27 -5.93 -6.61
C ASP A 20 -3.92 -7.38 -6.23
N SER A 21 -3.31 -8.10 -7.18
CA SER A 21 -2.86 -9.50 -7.04
C SER A 21 -1.66 -9.68 -6.08
N TYR A 22 -1.38 -8.64 -5.30
CA TYR A 22 -0.20 -8.47 -4.48
C TYR A 22 -0.58 -7.84 -3.15
N VAL A 23 -0.47 -8.61 -2.07
CA VAL A 23 -0.76 -8.13 -0.72
C VAL A 23 0.54 -7.63 -0.10
N TYR A 24 0.64 -6.32 0.08
CA TYR A 24 1.75 -5.72 0.83
C TYR A 24 1.44 -5.72 2.33
N THR A 25 2.30 -6.38 3.10
CA THR A 25 2.20 -6.49 4.56
C THR A 25 3.43 -5.87 5.23
N ARG A 26 3.22 -5.10 6.31
CA ARG A 26 4.28 -4.58 7.18
C ARG A 26 3.79 -4.64 8.63
N PRO A 27 4.53 -5.28 9.54
CA PRO A 27 4.14 -5.35 10.95
C PRO A 27 3.94 -3.94 11.54
N GLY A 28 2.84 -3.74 12.26
CA GLY A 28 2.53 -2.46 12.92
C GLY A 28 2.08 -1.32 11.99
N ALA A 29 2.02 -1.53 10.67
CA ALA A 29 1.50 -0.51 9.76
C ALA A 29 -0.02 -0.44 9.82
N THR A 30 -0.56 0.78 9.95
CA THR A 30 -1.99 1.00 9.77
C THR A 30 -2.37 0.96 8.29
N THR A 31 -3.65 0.72 7.98
CA THR A 31 -4.16 0.81 6.61
C THR A 31 -3.88 2.18 6.00
N GLU A 32 -4.08 3.25 6.76
CA GLU A 32 -3.84 4.62 6.31
C GLU A 32 -2.36 4.87 5.99
N GLN A 33 -1.44 4.35 6.82
CA GLN A 33 -0.01 4.40 6.53
C GLN A 33 0.33 3.62 5.25
N LYS A 34 -0.27 2.45 5.06
CA LYS A 34 -0.09 1.65 3.84
C LYS A 34 -0.55 2.39 2.59
N GLU A 35 -1.73 3.02 2.62
CA GLU A 35 -2.22 3.76 1.44
C GLU A 35 -1.41 5.03 1.16
N ARG A 36 -0.91 5.72 2.19
CA ARG A 36 0.07 6.79 2.02
C ARG A 36 1.36 6.29 1.39
N ASP A 37 1.95 5.23 1.95
CA ASP A 37 3.20 4.65 1.47
C ASP A 37 3.09 4.16 0.01
N LYS A 38 1.95 3.54 -0.35
CA LYS A 38 1.64 3.18 -1.74
C LYS A 38 1.58 4.40 -2.65
N THR A 39 0.89 5.45 -2.22
CA THR A 39 0.75 6.69 -3.00
C THR A 39 2.11 7.33 -3.24
N ASP A 40 2.94 7.45 -2.20
CA ASP A 40 4.32 7.94 -2.30
C ASP A 40 5.12 7.12 -3.32
N CYS A 41 5.07 5.78 -3.20
CA CYS A 41 5.79 4.89 -4.09
C CYS A 41 5.25 4.92 -5.54
N LEU A 42 3.95 5.14 -5.75
CA LEU A 42 3.37 5.33 -7.09
C LEU A 42 3.85 6.64 -7.73
N PHE A 43 3.95 7.71 -6.95
CA PHE A 43 4.50 8.98 -7.43
C PHE A 43 5.98 8.84 -7.80
N ASP A 44 6.77 8.20 -6.95
CA ASP A 44 8.19 7.95 -7.23
C ASP A 44 8.39 7.04 -8.46
N ALA A 45 7.54 6.01 -8.61
CA ALA A 45 7.60 5.06 -9.71
C ALA A 45 7.01 5.56 -11.04
N ARG A 46 6.43 6.77 -11.07
CA ARG A 46 5.82 7.33 -12.27
C ARG A 46 6.87 7.62 -13.35
N ILE A 47 6.64 7.12 -14.55
CA ILE A 47 7.39 7.47 -15.75
C ILE A 47 6.46 8.25 -16.69
N VAL A 48 6.93 9.41 -17.13
CA VAL A 48 6.29 10.19 -18.19
C VAL A 48 7.11 10.03 -19.46
N THR A 49 6.53 9.41 -20.47
CA THR A 49 7.14 9.22 -21.78
C THR A 49 6.50 10.19 -22.76
N GLN A 50 7.29 11.09 -23.33
CA GLN A 50 6.82 11.98 -24.39
C GLN A 50 6.62 11.18 -25.68
N ARG A 51 5.44 11.27 -26.28
CA ARG A 51 5.13 10.65 -27.57
C ARG A 51 4.53 11.67 -28.54
N PRO A 52 4.58 11.42 -29.86
CA PRO A 52 3.94 12.30 -30.85
C PRO A 52 2.44 12.51 -30.63
N ASP A 53 1.76 11.51 -30.06
CA ASP A 53 0.34 11.50 -29.71
C ASP A 53 0.03 12.10 -28.32
N GLY A 54 1.05 12.53 -27.58
CA GLY A 54 0.93 13.13 -26.25
C GLY A 54 1.76 12.40 -25.17
N PRO A 55 1.83 12.95 -23.95
CA PRO A 55 2.52 12.30 -22.85
C PRO A 55 1.78 11.03 -22.41
N GLN A 56 2.49 9.90 -22.38
CA GLN A 56 1.99 8.66 -21.78
C GLN A 56 2.57 8.52 -20.36
N ILE A 57 1.67 8.33 -19.39
CA ILE A 57 2.05 8.02 -18.01
C ILE A 57 2.05 6.50 -17.83
N SER A 58 3.14 5.97 -17.28
CA SER A 58 3.26 4.57 -16.87
C SER A 58 3.88 4.47 -15.48
N VAL A 59 3.80 3.29 -14.87
CA VAL A 59 4.41 3.01 -13.56
C VAL A 59 5.51 1.98 -13.75
N ASN A 60 6.72 2.30 -13.29
CA ASN A 60 7.80 1.33 -13.20
C ASN A 60 7.55 0.38 -12.03
N GLN A 61 7.08 -0.83 -12.34
CA GLN A 61 6.73 -1.83 -11.34
C GLN A 61 7.92 -2.26 -10.47
N ASP A 62 9.14 -2.26 -10.99
CA ASP A 62 10.34 -2.59 -10.21
C ASP A 62 10.66 -1.48 -9.21
N ARG A 63 10.56 -0.22 -9.62
CA ARG A 63 10.76 0.93 -8.75
C ARG A 63 9.69 0.99 -7.66
N TYR A 64 8.44 0.74 -8.01
CA TYR A 64 7.35 0.65 -7.04
C TYR A 64 7.58 -0.46 -6.02
N ARG A 65 7.91 -1.67 -6.47
CA ARG A 65 8.20 -2.82 -5.59
C ARG A 65 9.35 -2.52 -4.64
N ARG A 66 10.46 -1.98 -5.15
CA ARG A 66 11.62 -1.59 -4.34
C ARG A 66 11.25 -0.55 -3.29
N CYS A 67 10.54 0.51 -3.67
CA CYS A 67 10.10 1.54 -2.72
C CYS A 67 9.24 0.96 -1.59
N MET A 68 8.31 0.05 -1.91
CA MET A 68 7.50 -0.63 -0.89
C MET A 68 8.36 -1.51 0.02
N THR A 69 9.31 -2.26 -0.54
CA THR A 69 10.25 -3.08 0.24
C THR A 69 11.18 -2.26 1.12
N ASP A 70 11.69 -1.12 0.65
CA ASP A 70 12.53 -0.20 1.41
C ASP A 70 11.77 0.42 2.60
N LYS A 71 10.45 0.63 2.43
CA LYS A 71 9.54 1.02 3.52
C LYS A 71 9.19 -0.14 4.47
N GLY A 72 9.75 -1.33 4.27
CA GLY A 72 9.57 -2.51 5.11
C GLY A 72 8.34 -3.36 4.78
N TYR A 73 7.72 -3.18 3.61
CA TYR A 73 6.64 -4.04 3.17
C TYR A 73 7.15 -5.30 2.46
N THR A 74 6.60 -6.44 2.85
CA THR A 74 6.77 -7.71 2.16
C THR A 74 5.65 -7.94 1.16
N LEU A 75 6.02 -8.45 0.00
CA LEU A 75 5.09 -8.81 -1.06
C LEU A 75 4.63 -10.25 -0.87
N GLU A 76 3.39 -10.44 -0.44
CA GLU A 76 2.76 -11.76 -0.46
C GLU A 76 1.97 -11.89 -1.76
N LYS A 77 2.26 -12.95 -2.52
CA LYS A 77 1.43 -13.33 -3.67
C LYS A 77 0.07 -13.74 -3.12
N SER A 78 -0.99 -13.01 -3.44
CA SER A 78 -2.33 -13.55 -3.21
C SER A 78 -2.48 -14.74 -4.16
N SER A 79 -2.39 -15.96 -3.63
CA SER A 79 -2.78 -17.15 -4.39
C SER A 79 -4.23 -16.96 -4.88
N PRO A 80 -4.53 -17.29 -6.16
CA PRO A 80 -5.89 -17.29 -6.66
C PRO A 80 -6.76 -18.32 -5.94
#